data_AF-A0A7V3M2W6-F1
#
_entry.id   AF-A0A7V3M2W6-F1
#
_cell.length_a   1.000
_cell.length_b   1.000
_cell.length_c   1.000
_cell.angle_alpha   90.00
_cell.angle_beta   90.00
_cell.angle_gamma   90.00
#
_symmetry.space_group_name_H-M   'P 1'
#
loop_
_entity.id
_entity.type
_entity.pdbx_description
1 polymer ?
#
loop_
_entity_poly.entity_id
_entity_poly.type
_entity_poly.pdbx_seq_one_letter_code
_entity_poly.pdbx_strand_id
1 'polypeptide(L)'
;MARIAGGEAWAGPEGGGRRRRRLLLVGGLVLGLLLVSLSGDGSLIRLYRLTGQRADLLRDIEGLRAENARLRRELEALQQDERRVEEIARAKLGLVRRGEVVYRFAAPAQSPTGAADSPGSR
;
A
#
# COMPACT_ATOMS: atom_id res chain seq x y z
N MET A 1 -85.30 -12.99 52.90
CA MET A 1 -85.31 -13.55 51.52
C MET A 1 -85.58 -12.42 50.52
N ALA A 2 -84.54 -11.85 49.90
CA ALA A 2 -84.60 -11.20 48.58
C ALA A 2 -83.17 -10.86 48.12
N ARG A 3 -82.92 -11.03 46.82
CA ARG A 3 -81.63 -11.26 46.18
C ARG A 3 -80.76 -10.01 45.97
N ILE A 4 -79.47 -10.28 46.09
CA ILE A 4 -78.27 -9.70 45.45
C ILE A 4 -78.44 -9.25 43.98
N ALA A 5 -77.67 -8.22 43.63
CA ALA A 5 -76.79 -8.08 42.45
C ALA A 5 -77.15 -7.03 41.36
N GLY A 6 -76.11 -6.27 40.98
CA GLY A 6 -75.95 -5.57 39.71
C GLY A 6 -75.67 -4.09 39.89
N GLY A 7 -74.51 -3.52 39.53
CA GLY A 7 -73.38 -4.01 38.76
C GLY A 7 -72.63 -2.78 38.25
N GLU A 8 -71.42 -2.55 38.73
CA GLU A 8 -70.57 -1.41 38.37
C GLU A 8 -70.17 -1.52 36.88
N ALA A 9 -70.82 -0.75 36.01
CA ALA A 9 -70.51 -0.69 34.58
C ALA A 9 -69.22 0.12 34.35
N TRP A 10 -68.07 -0.52 34.55
CA TRP A 10 -66.78 0.03 34.11
C TRP A 10 -66.64 -0.15 32.59
N ALA A 11 -66.86 0.92 31.82
CA ALA A 11 -66.58 0.96 30.39
C ALA A 11 -65.07 1.09 30.14
N GLY A 12 -64.42 -0.01 29.73
CA GLY A 12 -63.00 -0.02 29.36
C GLY A 12 -62.72 0.78 28.07
N PRO A 13 -61.52 1.37 27.91
CA PRO A 13 -61.20 2.19 26.75
C PRO A 13 -61.00 1.36 25.47
N GLU A 14 -62.05 1.33 24.64
CA GLU A 14 -62.09 0.80 23.27
C GLU A 14 -61.26 1.67 22.31
N GLY A 15 -59.93 1.58 22.37
CA GLY A 15 -59.07 2.37 21.47
C GLY A 15 -57.59 1.96 21.39
N GLY A 16 -57.16 0.97 22.16
CA GLY A 16 -55.73 0.64 22.32
C GLY A 16 -55.07 -0.02 21.11
N GLY A 17 -55.82 -0.73 20.26
CA GLY A 17 -55.24 -1.57 19.21
C GLY A 17 -54.47 -0.81 18.12
N ARG A 18 -55.02 0.31 17.65
CA ARG A 18 -54.37 1.13 16.60
C ARG A 18 -53.16 1.90 17.14
N ARG A 19 -53.24 2.40 18.38
CA ARG A 19 -52.12 3.07 19.05
C ARG A 19 -50.98 2.10 19.35
N ARG A 20 -51.30 0.90 19.85
CA ARG A 20 -50.31 -0.16 20.11
C ARG A 20 -49.62 -0.63 18.83
N ARG A 21 -50.37 -0.82 17.73
CA ARG A 21 -49.78 -1.14 16.42
C ARG A 21 -48.85 -0.03 15.92
N ARG A 22 -49.24 1.24 16.03
CA ARG A 22 -48.38 2.38 15.67
C ARG A 22 -47.10 2.43 16.51
N LEU A 23 -47.21 2.22 17.82
CA LEU A 23 -46.05 2.18 18.72
C LEU A 23 -45.10 1.03 18.38
N LEU A 24 -45.63 -0.14 18.03
CA LEU A 24 -44.82 -1.28 17.58
C LEU A 24 -44.11 -1.00 16.24
N LEU A 25 -44.79 -0.35 15.29
CA LEU A 25 -44.19 0.03 14.02
C LEU A 25 -43.09 1.07 14.19
N VAL A 26 -43.31 2.10 15.01
CA VAL A 26 -42.30 3.13 15.31
C VAL A 26 -41.13 2.51 16.08
N GLY A 27 -41.40 1.66 17.07
CA GLY A 27 -40.36 0.95 17.81
C GLY A 27 -39.51 0.04 16.91
N GLY A 28 -40.15 -0.70 16.00
CA GLY A 28 -39.46 -1.52 15.01
C GLY A 28 -38.61 -0.71 14.03
N LEU A 29 -39.10 0.46 13.58
CA LEU A 29 -38.36 1.37 12.71
C LEU A 29 -37.12 1.94 13.41
N VAL A 30 -37.27 2.41 14.66
CA VAL A 30 -36.15 2.92 15.46
C VAL A 30 -35.12 1.83 15.74
N LEU A 31 -35.57 0.62 16.07
CA LEU A 31 -34.69 -0.53 16.30
C LEU A 31 -33.95 -0.92 15.01
N GLY A 32 -34.65 -0.96 13.88
CA GLY A 32 -34.05 -1.21 12.57
C GLY A 32 -33.00 -0.16 12.18
N LEU A 33 -33.30 1.12 12.40
CA LEU A 33 -32.35 2.23 12.22
C LEU A 33 -31.13 2.09 13.14
N LEU A 34 -31.32 1.68 14.40
CA LEU A 34 -30.22 1.42 15.32
C LEU A 34 -29.33 0.26 14.81
N LEU A 35 -29.93 -0.85 14.38
CA LEU A 35 -29.18 -1.99 13.85
C LEU A 35 -28.41 -1.63 12.58
N VAL A 36 -29.03 -0.90 11.66
CA VAL A 36 -28.38 -0.42 10.43
C VAL A 36 -27.28 0.59 10.75
N SER A 37 -27.51 1.53 11.68
CA SER A 37 -26.51 2.51 12.12
C SER A 37 -25.34 1.87 12.86
N LEU A 38 -25.55 0.76 13.56
CA LEU A 38 -24.48 -0.05 14.16
C LEU A 38 -23.71 -0.86 13.10
N SER A 39 -24.32 -1.11 11.94
CA SER A 39 -23.75 -1.90 10.85
C SER A 39 -23.12 -1.05 9.75
N GLY A 40 -23.50 0.23 9.60
CA GLY A 40 -23.03 1.14 8.56
C GLY A 40 -21.81 1.95 8.99
N ASP A 41 -20.69 1.74 8.28
CA ASP A 41 -19.44 2.52 8.12
C ASP A 41 -18.71 3.16 9.33
N GLY A 42 -19.36 3.38 10.46
CA GLY A 42 -18.86 3.92 11.72
C GLY A 42 -19.08 2.99 12.93
N SER A 43 -19.28 1.69 12.70
CA SER A 43 -19.44 0.68 13.76
C SER A 43 -18.21 0.65 14.68
N LEU A 44 -18.42 0.57 16.01
CA LEU A 44 -17.38 0.39 17.04
C LEU A 44 -16.42 -0.78 16.75
N ILE A 45 -16.88 -1.76 15.95
CA ILE A 45 -16.09 -2.87 15.42
C ILE A 45 -14.93 -2.39 14.54
N ARG A 46 -15.11 -1.30 13.79
CA ARG A 46 -14.06 -0.68 12.96
C ARG A 46 -12.99 -0.04 13.83
N LEU A 47 -13.38 0.65 14.91
CA LEU A 47 -12.45 1.24 15.88
C LEU A 47 -11.59 0.16 16.55
N TYR A 48 -12.19 -0.97 16.93
CA TYR A 48 -11.45 -2.11 17.49
C TYR A 48 -10.51 -2.79 16.49
N ARG A 49 -10.94 -2.93 15.23
CA ARG A 49 -10.08 -3.48 14.15
C ARG A 49 -8.93 -2.54 13.77
N LEU A 50 -9.07 -1.23 13.96
CA LEU A 50 -8.02 -0.24 13.70
C LEU A 50 -6.90 -0.27 14.74
N THR A 51 -7.20 -0.60 16.01
CA THR A 51 -6.17 -0.78 17.04
C THR A 51 -5.29 -2.00 16.82
N GLY A 52 -5.86 -3.12 16.34
CA GLY A 52 -5.08 -4.32 15.99
C GLY A 52 -4.15 -4.07 14.80
N GLN A 53 -4.70 -3.49 13.72
CA GLN A 53 -3.93 -3.21 12.50
C GLN A 53 -2.76 -2.25 12.71
N ARG A 54 -2.86 -1.31 13.67
CA ARG A 54 -1.72 -0.42 13.99
C ARG A 54 -0.55 -1.17 14.61
N ALA A 55 -0.80 -2.16 15.47
CA ALA A 55 0.27 -2.92 16.12
C ALA A 55 1.00 -3.83 15.13
N ASP A 56 0.26 -4.48 14.23
CA ASP A 56 0.83 -5.35 13.21
C ASP A 56 1.65 -4.54 12.19
N LEU A 57 1.14 -3.39 11.72
CA LEU A 57 1.88 -2.52 10.81
C LEU A 57 3.18 -1.99 11.43
N LEU A 58 3.21 -1.69 12.73
CA LEU A 58 4.43 -1.25 13.41
C LEU A 58 5.47 -2.38 13.50
N ARG A 59 5.04 -3.61 13.77
CA ARG A 59 5.93 -4.79 13.74
C ARG A 59 6.49 -5.04 12.35
N ASP A 60 5.68 -4.91 11.32
CA ASP A 60 6.11 -5.06 9.93
C ASP A 60 7.13 -3.99 9.54
N ILE A 61 6.90 -2.73 9.94
CA ILE A 61 7.85 -1.63 9.71
C ILE A 61 9.19 -1.93 10.39
N GLU A 62 9.16 -2.43 11.63
CA GLU A 62 10.38 -2.74 12.38
C GLU A 62 11.14 -3.93 11.77
N GLY A 63 10.42 -4.97 11.35
CA GLY A 63 10.99 -6.10 10.61
C GLY A 63 11.63 -5.68 9.30
N LEU A 64 10.91 -4.90 8.48
CA LEU A 64 11.41 -4.38 7.21
C LEU A 64 12.62 -3.46 7.39
N ARG A 65 12.67 -2.66 8.46
CA ARG A 65 13.83 -1.83 8.78
C ARG A 65 15.06 -2.66 9.14
N ALA A 66 14.87 -3.72 9.92
CA ALA A 66 15.97 -4.63 10.28
C ALA A 66 16.53 -5.36 9.05
N GLU A 67 15.65 -5.82 8.15
CA GLU A 67 16.03 -6.46 6.90
C GLU A 67 16.74 -5.49 5.95
N ASN A 68 16.21 -4.27 5.81
CA ASN A 68 16.86 -3.24 5.00
C ASN A 68 18.26 -2.88 5.54
N ALA A 69 18.41 -2.78 6.86
CA ALA A 69 19.72 -2.55 7.48
C ALA A 69 20.69 -3.72 7.26
N ARG A 70 20.20 -4.97 7.26
CA ARG A 70 21.02 -6.15 6.93
C ARG A 70 21.49 -6.11 5.49
N LEU A 71 20.56 -5.91 4.55
CA LEU A 71 20.85 -5.85 3.12
C LEU A 71 21.79 -4.69 2.78
N ARG A 72 21.65 -3.53 3.44
CA ARG A 72 22.59 -2.42 3.27
C ARG A 72 23.98 -2.76 3.74
N ARG A 73 24.14 -3.41 4.89
CA ARG A 73 25.46 -3.87 5.37
C ARG A 73 26.08 -4.91 4.45
N GLU A 74 25.28 -5.83 3.91
CA GLU A 74 25.73 -6.78 2.89
C GLU A 74 26.19 -6.04 1.63
N LEU A 75 25.41 -5.07 1.17
CA LEU A 75 25.73 -4.24 0.01
C LEU A 75 27.00 -3.40 0.23
N GLU A 76 27.16 -2.81 1.41
CA GLU A 76 28.34 -2.03 1.79
C GLU A 76 29.58 -2.93 1.87
N ALA A 77 29.48 -4.11 2.48
CA ALA A 77 30.57 -5.10 2.48
C ALA A 77 30.93 -5.59 1.07
N LEU A 78 29.95 -5.65 0.16
CA LEU A 78 30.15 -6.00 -1.26
C LEU A 78 30.67 -4.82 -2.10
N GLN A 79 30.33 -3.57 -1.75
CA GLN A 79 30.74 -2.35 -2.46
C GLN A 79 32.11 -1.82 -2.00
N GLN A 80 32.56 -2.12 -0.79
CA GLN A 80 33.86 -1.70 -0.26
C GLN A 80 35.06 -2.26 -1.04
N ASP A 81 34.83 -3.16 -1.99
CA ASP A 81 35.81 -3.55 -2.99
C ASP A 81 35.87 -2.43 -4.06
N GLU A 82 36.54 -1.30 -3.77
CA GLU A 82 36.60 -0.09 -4.61
C GLU A 82 36.91 -0.38 -6.09
N ARG A 83 37.68 -1.45 -6.35
CA ARG A 83 37.99 -1.95 -7.69
C ARG A 83 36.74 -2.32 -8.49
N ARG A 84 35.74 -2.92 -7.84
CA ARG A 84 34.48 -3.35 -8.48
C ARG A 84 33.61 -2.16 -8.87
N VAL A 85 33.60 -1.12 -8.04
CA VAL A 85 32.90 0.14 -8.34
C VAL A 85 33.59 0.87 -9.49
N GLU A 86 34.93 0.90 -9.48
CA GLU A 86 35.75 1.49 -10.54
C GLU A 86 35.61 0.74 -11.88
N GLU A 87 35.57 -0.60 -11.84
CA GLU A 87 35.30 -1.46 -13.00
C GLU A 87 33.92 -1.18 -13.58
N ILE A 88 32.87 -1.10 -12.76
CA ILE A 88 31.51 -0.78 -13.24
C ILE A 88 31.46 0.64 -13.82
N ALA A 89 32.12 1.62 -13.19
CA ALA A 89 32.16 2.99 -13.66
C ALA A 89 32.84 3.12 -15.03
N ARG A 90 33.98 2.42 -15.25
CA ARG A 90 34.66 2.41 -16.55
C ARG A 90 33.92 1.58 -17.60
N ALA A 91 33.45 0.38 -17.26
CA ALA A 91 32.89 -0.56 -18.22
C ALA A 91 31.46 -0.22 -18.65
N LYS A 92 30.59 0.22 -17.73
CA LYS A 92 29.17 0.50 -18.03
C LYS A 92 28.88 1.96 -18.29
N LEU A 93 29.60 2.86 -17.61
CA LEU A 93 29.31 4.29 -17.66
C LEU A 93 30.38 5.09 -18.43
N GLY A 94 31.49 4.44 -18.83
CA GLY A 94 32.59 5.11 -19.54
C GLY A 94 33.22 6.24 -18.74
N LEU A 95 33.04 6.25 -17.41
CA LEU A 95 33.50 7.32 -16.54
C LEU A 95 35.00 7.16 -16.29
N VAL A 96 35.73 8.26 -16.49
CA VAL A 96 37.16 8.41 -16.19
C VAL A 96 37.34 9.36 -15.02
N ARG A 97 38.36 9.10 -14.20
CA ARG A 97 38.61 9.91 -13.00
C ARG A 97 39.07 11.31 -13.41
N ARG A 98 38.78 12.33 -12.60
CA ARG A 98 39.28 13.69 -12.85
C ARG A 98 40.81 13.68 -12.88
N GLY A 99 41.38 14.00 -14.04
CA GLY A 99 42.83 14.01 -14.28
C GLY A 99 43.37 12.87 -15.18
N GLU A 100 42.52 11.92 -15.61
CA GLU A 100 42.91 10.87 -16.56
C GLU A 100 42.79 11.33 -18.03
N VAL A 101 43.70 10.90 -18.90
CA VAL A 101 43.75 11.26 -20.34
C VAL A 101 43.19 10.11 -21.19
N VAL A 102 42.16 10.37 -22.00
CA VAL A 102 41.54 9.36 -22.87
C VAL A 102 42.30 9.27 -24.20
N TYR A 103 42.97 8.13 -24.44
CA TYR A 103 43.57 7.81 -25.74
C TYR A 103 42.53 7.19 -26.68
N ARG A 104 42.24 7.85 -27.80
CA ARG A 104 41.41 7.29 -28.87
C ARG A 104 42.29 6.98 -30.07
N PHE A 105 42.40 5.70 -30.42
CA PHE A 105 43.11 5.29 -31.63
C PHE A 105 42.17 5.46 -32.83
N ALA A 106 42.53 6.35 -33.76
CA ALA A 106 41.89 6.36 -35.07
C ALA A 106 42.38 5.13 -35.85
N ALA A 107 41.47 4.38 -36.46
CA ALA A 107 41.83 3.29 -37.34
C ALA A 107 42.78 3.83 -38.43
N PRO A 108 43.85 3.10 -38.80
CA PRO A 108 44.74 3.54 -39.86
C PRO A 108 43.87 3.72 -41.11
N ALA A 109 43.77 4.97 -41.57
CA ALA A 109 43.20 5.25 -42.87
C ALA A 109 43.97 4.36 -43.84
N GLN A 110 43.26 3.40 -44.44
CA GLN A 110 43.76 2.61 -45.53
C GLN A 110 44.01 3.60 -46.66
N SER A 111 45.20 4.20 -46.71
CA SER A 111 45.61 5.01 -47.84
C SER A 111 45.55 4.10 -49.06
N PRO A 112 44.89 4.49 -50.15
CA PRO A 112 44.78 3.66 -51.34
C PRO A 112 46.18 3.36 -51.88
N THR A 113 46.63 2.13 -51.63
CA THR A 113 47.84 1.57 -52.20
C THR A 113 47.67 1.43 -53.71
N GLY A 114 48.61 2.01 -54.46
CA GLY A 114 49.05 1.47 -55.75
C GLY A 114 48.48 2.13 -57.00
N ALA A 115 49.01 3.30 -57.37
CA ALA A 115 48.97 3.77 -58.75
C ALA A 115 50.11 4.76 -59.07
N ALA A 116 51.34 4.45 -58.70
CA ALA A 116 52.52 5.10 -59.25
C ALA A 116 53.75 4.28 -58.88
N ASP A 117 54.05 3.30 -59.73
CA ASP A 117 55.40 2.99 -60.21
C ASP A 117 55.46 1.52 -60.58
N SER A 118 55.38 1.27 -61.89
CA SER A 118 56.05 0.12 -62.48
C SER A 118 57.13 0.62 -63.43
N PRO A 119 58.28 -0.07 -63.47
CA PRO A 119 59.57 0.46 -63.91
C PRO A 119 59.94 -0.05 -65.30
N GLY A 120 60.80 0.67 -66.02
CA GLY A 120 61.19 0.26 -67.38
C GLY A 120 62.50 0.86 -67.83
N SER A 121 63.60 0.21 -67.43
CA SER A 121 64.95 0.40 -67.95
C SER A 121 65.05 0.04 -69.44
N ARG A 122 65.49 0.97 -70.30
CA ARG A 122 66.50 0.84 -71.38
C ARG A 122 66.49 2.05 -72.30
#